data_AF-A0A971U775-F1
#
_entry.id   AF-A0A971U775-F1
#
_cell.length_a   1.000
_cell.length_b   1.000
_cell.length_c   1.000
_cell.angle_alpha   90.00
_cell.angle_beta   90.00
_cell.angle_gamma   90.00
#
_symmetry.space_group_name_H-M   'P 1'
#
loop_
_entity.id
_entity.type
_entity.pdbx_description
1 polymer ?
#
loop_
_entity_poly.entity_id
_entity_poly.type
_entity_poly.pdbx_seq_one_letter_code
_entity_poly.pdbx_strand_id
1 'polypeptide(L)'
;MIIGWGLANYWTCAPQELGRHRYRLAIGVLLSAGMVVWMGWQAPVRGLAALVLVLLCALAAFAGRARQLSSSRMDLPASASAGASYRDTVVLLVAKAHPPRYQGPGHWAACLRGTDKPVRADKGWFSRPFQLSRIRQSYVSLGRPLPTALAVEAIVKHGETAVPPFPVLWAHPWAEPTPEIGLLTASMDGATRVLVQPVDLDPSELPPLQARLDKARTAVARTEVVWAANIQAGIWTDHAARAELQGLVRGRVPSQELTADTGQLDKVMDGVRAALAASADSAAQVTGSVPSPESASLSG
;
A
#
# COMPACT_ATOMS: atom_id res chain seq x y z
N MET A 1 3.14 -0.86 -30.29
CA MET A 1 2.66 -1.29 -28.95
C MET A 1 3.77 -1.41 -27.91
N ILE A 2 4.89 -2.08 -28.22
CA ILE A 2 6.03 -2.27 -27.28
C ILE A 2 6.61 -0.95 -26.77
N ILE A 3 6.78 0.06 -27.63
CA ILE A 3 7.36 1.37 -27.24
C ILE A 3 6.46 2.09 -26.23
N GLY A 4 5.18 2.32 -26.56
CA GLY A 4 4.26 3.07 -25.69
C GLY A 4 4.00 2.41 -24.34
N TRP A 5 3.75 1.10 -24.35
CA TRP A 5 3.56 0.32 -23.12
C TRP A 5 4.87 0.21 -22.31
N GLY A 6 6.00 0.02 -23.01
CA GLY A 6 7.33 -0.01 -22.42
C GLY A 6 7.71 1.30 -21.77
N LEU A 7 7.35 2.44 -22.36
CA LEU A 7 7.61 3.77 -21.83
C LEU A 7 6.83 4.03 -20.54
N ALA A 8 5.53 3.70 -20.53
CA ALA A 8 4.72 3.80 -19.33
C ALA A 8 5.29 2.94 -18.19
N ASN A 9 5.68 1.68 -18.47
CA ASN A 9 6.30 0.81 -17.45
C ASN A 9 7.69 1.30 -17.03
N TYR A 10 8.49 1.82 -17.95
CA TYR A 10 9.79 2.40 -17.62
C TYR A 10 9.65 3.57 -16.62
N TRP A 11 8.60 4.37 -16.75
CA TRP A 11 8.31 5.46 -15.82
C TRP A 11 7.74 5.03 -14.48
N THR A 12 7.10 3.85 -14.38
CA THR A 12 6.40 3.43 -13.16
C THR A 12 7.00 2.24 -12.43
N CYS A 13 7.89 1.48 -13.05
CA CYS A 13 8.50 0.29 -12.44
C CYS A 13 9.41 0.64 -11.25
N ALA A 14 9.65 -0.36 -10.40
CA ALA A 14 10.61 -0.29 -9.31
C ALA A 14 12.04 -0.01 -9.84
N PRO A 15 12.92 0.60 -9.04
CA PRO A 15 14.29 0.93 -9.46
C PRO A 15 15.07 -0.26 -10.01
N GLN A 16 14.92 -1.44 -9.40
CA GLN A 16 15.59 -2.68 -9.82
C GLN A 16 15.18 -3.18 -11.21
N GLU A 17 14.00 -2.81 -11.71
CA GLU A 17 13.47 -3.28 -13.00
C GLU A 17 13.79 -2.33 -14.16
N LEU A 18 14.39 -1.17 -13.86
CA LEU A 18 14.68 -0.13 -14.84
C LEU A 18 15.50 -0.64 -16.03
N GLY A 19 16.55 -1.43 -15.76
CA GLY A 19 17.42 -1.97 -16.81
C GLY A 19 16.65 -2.85 -17.81
N ARG A 20 15.78 -3.73 -17.29
CA ARG A 20 14.94 -4.63 -18.11
C ARG A 20 13.99 -3.83 -19.01
N HIS A 21 13.35 -2.80 -18.47
CA HIS A 21 12.42 -1.97 -19.24
C HIS A 21 13.13 -1.05 -20.23
N ARG A 22 14.30 -0.50 -19.88
CA ARG A 22 15.15 0.25 -20.82
C ARG A 22 15.55 -0.60 -22.01
N TYR A 23 16.00 -1.83 -21.77
CA TYR A 23 16.41 -2.75 -22.84
C TYR A 23 15.25 -3.07 -23.80
N ARG A 24 14.08 -3.41 -23.26
CA ARG A 24 12.88 -3.68 -24.08
C ARG A 24 12.45 -2.46 -24.90
N LEU A 25 12.53 -1.27 -24.32
CA LEU A 25 12.21 -0.03 -25.02
C LEU A 25 13.23 0.26 -26.13
N ALA A 26 14.52 0.09 -25.84
CA ALA A 26 15.59 0.28 -26.82
C ALA A 26 15.41 -0.64 -28.03
N ILE A 27 15.16 -1.94 -27.83
CA ILE A 27 14.86 -2.87 -28.93
C ILE A 27 13.65 -2.40 -29.73
N GLY A 28 12.56 -2.03 -29.07
CA GLY A 28 11.35 -1.57 -29.75
C GLY A 28 11.59 -0.34 -30.63
N VAL A 29 12.39 0.61 -30.13
CA VAL A 29 12.80 1.81 -30.87
C VAL A 29 13.69 1.47 -32.06
N LEU A 30 14.72 0.62 -31.87
CA LEU A 30 15.65 0.23 -32.93
C LEU A 30 14.93 -0.50 -34.08
N LEU A 31 14.04 -1.44 -33.76
CA LEU A 31 13.25 -2.15 -34.78
C LEU A 31 12.34 -1.21 -35.56
N SER A 32 11.69 -0.27 -34.86
CA SER A 32 10.80 0.71 -35.50
C SER A 32 11.58 1.69 -36.37
N ALA A 33 12.74 2.16 -35.91
CA ALA A 33 13.62 3.04 -36.66
C ALA A 33 14.16 2.34 -37.93
N GLY A 34 14.60 1.09 -37.80
CA GLY A 34 15.04 0.27 -38.94
C GLY A 34 13.95 0.12 -40.00
N MET A 35 12.71 -0.15 -39.58
CA MET A 35 11.55 -0.25 -40.49
C MET A 35 11.22 1.08 -41.18
N VAL A 36 11.27 2.21 -40.45
CA VAL A 36 11.05 3.54 -41.02
C VAL A 36 12.11 3.89 -42.07
N VAL A 37 13.39 3.63 -41.76
CA VAL A 37 14.50 3.88 -42.70
C VAL A 37 14.39 2.98 -43.93
N TRP A 38 14.09 1.69 -43.73
CA TRP A 38 13.89 0.73 -44.82
C TRP A 38 12.77 1.17 -45.78
N MET A 39 11.62 1.54 -45.25
CA MET A 39 10.49 2.02 -46.07
C MET A 39 10.76 3.40 -46.70
N GLY A 40 11.53 4.26 -46.02
CA GLY A 40 11.89 5.58 -46.49
C GLY A 40 12.99 5.61 -47.55
N TRP A 41 13.81 4.56 -47.64
CA TRP A 41 14.96 4.50 -48.54
C TRP A 41 14.58 4.67 -50.02
N GLN A 42 13.49 4.03 -50.44
CA GLN A 42 13.01 4.10 -51.84
C GLN A 42 11.96 5.20 -52.05
N ALA A 43 11.25 5.59 -51.00
CA ALA A 43 10.20 6.61 -51.08
C ALA A 43 10.03 7.31 -49.71
N PRO A 44 10.50 8.56 -49.55
CA PRO A 44 10.49 9.24 -48.25
C PRO A 44 9.09 9.39 -47.65
N VAL A 45 8.07 9.53 -48.49
CA VAL A 45 6.65 9.59 -48.08
C VAL A 45 6.22 8.32 -47.34
N ARG A 46 6.70 7.14 -47.76
CA ARG A 46 6.38 5.86 -47.08
C ARG A 46 7.04 5.78 -45.71
N GLY A 47 8.27 6.27 -45.59
CA GLY A 47 8.96 6.39 -44.31
C GLY A 47 8.22 7.34 -43.35
N LEU A 48 7.76 8.50 -43.83
CA LEU A 48 6.96 9.44 -43.04
C LEU A 48 5.64 8.82 -42.57
N ALA A 49 4.91 8.15 -43.46
CA ALA A 49 3.66 7.46 -43.10
C ALA A 49 3.90 6.37 -42.05
N ALA A 50 4.97 5.57 -42.20
CA ALA A 50 5.35 4.56 -41.22
C ALA A 50 5.68 5.18 -39.85
N LEU A 51 6.43 6.29 -39.83
CA LEU A 51 6.76 7.01 -38.60
C LEU A 51 5.50 7.50 -37.88
N VAL A 52 4.57 8.15 -38.60
CA VAL A 52 3.30 8.63 -38.04
C VAL A 52 2.49 7.47 -37.46
N LEU A 53 2.38 6.36 -38.18
CA LEU A 53 1.67 5.18 -37.70
C LEU A 53 2.30 4.61 -36.41
N VAL A 54 3.64 4.50 -36.36
CA VAL A 54 4.35 4.04 -35.16
C VAL A 54 4.07 4.97 -33.97
N LEU A 55 4.13 6.28 -34.17
CA LEU A 55 3.86 7.27 -33.12
C LEU A 55 2.43 7.17 -32.60
N LEU A 56 1.43 7.06 -33.48
CA LEU A 56 0.02 6.89 -33.08
C LEU A 56 -0.19 5.59 -32.30
N CYS A 57 0.39 4.47 -32.77
CA CYS A 57 0.31 3.18 -32.07
C CYS A 57 1.03 3.22 -30.71
N ALA A 58 2.16 3.94 -30.61
CA ALA A 58 2.86 4.14 -29.34
C ALA A 58 2.03 4.99 -28.38
N LEU A 59 1.44 6.09 -28.87
CA LEU A 59 0.58 6.97 -28.08
C LEU A 59 -0.66 6.23 -27.55
N ALA A 60 -1.35 5.47 -28.40
CA ALA A 60 -2.51 4.67 -28.00
C ALA A 60 -2.16 3.61 -26.93
N ALA A 61 -1.02 2.91 -27.11
CA ALA A 61 -0.55 1.94 -26.13
C ALA A 61 -0.14 2.59 -24.79
N PHE A 62 0.50 3.75 -24.86
CA PHE A 62 0.84 4.54 -23.66
C PHE A 62 -0.43 4.98 -22.92
N ALA A 63 -1.41 5.54 -23.64
CA ALA A 63 -2.68 5.96 -23.08
C ALA A 63 -3.42 4.79 -22.42
N GLY A 64 -3.49 3.63 -23.09
CA GLY A 64 -4.09 2.43 -22.51
C GLY A 64 -3.44 2.03 -21.18
N ARG A 65 -2.11 2.02 -21.12
CA ARG A 65 -1.37 1.66 -19.91
C ARG A 65 -1.50 2.72 -18.80
N ALA A 66 -1.43 4.00 -19.14
CA ALA A 66 -1.62 5.09 -18.19
C ALA A 66 -3.02 5.02 -17.55
N ARG A 67 -4.04 4.69 -18.35
CA ARG A 67 -5.40 4.45 -17.87
C ARG A 67 -5.49 3.22 -16.98
N GLN A 68 -4.86 2.11 -17.34
CA GLN A 68 -4.82 0.90 -16.49
C GLN A 68 -4.18 1.17 -15.13
N LEU A 69 -3.08 1.94 -15.09
CA LEU A 69 -2.44 2.33 -13.83
C LEU A 69 -3.36 3.18 -12.96
N SER A 70 -4.21 4.01 -13.57
CA SER A 70 -5.21 4.80 -12.84
C SER A 70 -6.43 3.98 -12.40
N SER A 71 -6.67 2.82 -13.03
CA SER A 71 -7.88 2.01 -12.78
C SER A 71 -7.65 0.90 -11.77
N SER A 72 -6.47 0.28 -11.78
CA SER A 72 -6.23 -0.97 -11.08
C SER A 72 -6.31 -0.76 -9.56
N ARG A 73 -7.24 -1.47 -8.91
CA ARG A 73 -6.89 -2.21 -7.69
C ARG A 73 -5.90 -3.25 -8.19
N MET A 74 -4.62 -3.08 -7.86
CA MET A 74 -3.64 -4.08 -8.26
C MET A 74 -3.99 -5.38 -7.55
N ASP A 75 -3.85 -6.50 -8.25
CA ASP A 75 -4.08 -7.83 -7.70
C ASP A 75 -3.26 -8.00 -6.42
N LEU A 76 -3.84 -8.65 -5.40
CA LEU A 76 -3.16 -8.90 -4.13
C LEU A 76 -1.74 -9.41 -4.43
N PRO A 77 -0.69 -8.80 -3.85
CA PRO A 77 0.65 -9.32 -4.02
C PRO A 77 0.66 -10.79 -3.59
N ALA A 78 1.29 -11.63 -4.42
CA ALA A 78 1.64 -12.98 -4.01
C ALA A 78 2.43 -12.87 -2.70
N SER A 79 1.94 -13.60 -1.69
CA SER A 79 2.43 -13.60 -0.31
C SER A 79 3.94 -13.38 -0.23
N ALA A 80 4.33 -12.29 0.42
CA ALA A 80 5.70 -12.09 0.88
C ALA A 80 5.75 -12.36 2.40
N SER A 81 5.34 -13.56 2.84
CA SER A 81 5.74 -14.04 4.17
C SER A 81 7.03 -14.85 4.05
N ALA A 82 8.14 -14.21 4.39
CA ALA A 82 9.37 -14.90 4.73
C ALA A 82 9.21 -15.51 6.12
N GLY A 83 8.54 -16.67 6.21
CA GLY A 83 8.71 -17.64 7.29
C GLY A 83 8.34 -17.26 8.73
N ALA A 84 7.55 -16.21 8.97
CA ALA A 84 7.05 -15.92 10.31
C ALA A 84 5.91 -16.89 10.67
N SER A 85 5.98 -17.51 11.85
CA SER A 85 4.86 -18.27 12.44
C SER A 85 4.36 -17.51 13.66
N TYR A 86 3.19 -16.90 13.54
CA TYR A 86 2.52 -16.22 14.65
C TYR A 86 1.67 -17.24 15.39
N ARG A 87 1.80 -17.31 16.72
CA ARG A 87 1.03 -18.29 17.52
C ARG A 87 -0.22 -17.71 18.19
N ASP A 88 -0.24 -16.41 18.48
CA ASP A 88 -1.33 -15.80 19.27
C ASP A 88 -1.89 -14.54 18.59
N THR A 89 -1.48 -13.37 19.07
CA THR A 89 -2.05 -12.08 18.68
C THR A 89 -1.07 -11.28 17.83
N VAL A 90 -1.55 -10.74 16.72
CA VAL A 90 -0.82 -9.79 15.87
C VAL A 90 -1.51 -8.44 15.91
N VAL A 91 -0.74 -7.36 16.01
CA VAL A 91 -1.26 -5.99 15.92
C VAL A 91 -1.11 -5.50 14.49
N LEU A 92 -2.22 -5.21 13.82
CA LEU A 92 -2.25 -4.58 12.50
C LEU A 92 -2.46 -3.07 12.67
N LEU A 93 -1.36 -2.32 12.65
CA LEU A 93 -1.34 -0.87 12.70
C LEU A 93 -1.79 -0.28 11.36
N VAL A 94 -2.88 0.48 11.36
CA VAL A 94 -3.41 1.12 10.15
C VAL A 94 -3.21 2.63 10.22
N ALA A 95 -2.31 3.14 9.38
CA ALA A 95 -1.93 4.56 9.35
C ALA A 95 -1.63 5.05 7.93
N LYS A 96 -1.76 6.36 7.68
CA LYS A 96 -1.46 7.02 6.40
C LYS A 96 0.04 7.23 6.15
N ALA A 97 0.86 6.23 6.47
CA ALA A 97 2.29 6.29 6.20
C ALA A 97 2.61 5.89 4.75
N HIS A 98 3.72 6.38 4.21
CA HIS A 98 4.22 5.96 2.90
C HIS A 98 5.24 4.82 3.05
N PRO A 99 5.41 3.94 2.05
CA PRO A 99 6.32 2.81 2.15
C PRO A 99 7.77 3.26 2.29
N PRO A 100 8.64 2.49 2.96
CA PRO A 100 10.05 2.87 3.14
C PRO A 100 10.83 2.91 1.82
N ARG A 101 10.34 2.22 0.78
CA ARG A 101 10.94 2.18 -0.56
C ARG A 101 9.87 2.23 -1.64
N TYR A 102 10.24 2.79 -2.79
CA TYR A 102 9.41 2.71 -3.99
C TYR A 102 9.46 1.31 -4.60
N GLN A 103 8.37 0.54 -4.45
CA GLN A 103 8.26 -0.83 -4.98
C GLN A 103 7.47 -0.92 -6.29
N GLY A 104 6.93 0.20 -6.78
CA GLY A 104 6.13 0.23 -8.00
C GLY A 104 4.91 1.15 -7.88
N PRO A 105 3.97 1.05 -8.84
CA PRO A 105 2.88 1.99 -8.95
C PRO A 105 1.71 1.74 -8.00
N GLY A 106 1.57 0.54 -7.40
CA GLY A 106 0.39 0.12 -6.63
C GLY A 106 -0.01 1.12 -5.53
N HIS A 107 0.86 1.30 -4.53
CA HIS A 107 0.67 2.26 -3.45
C HIS A 107 0.33 3.67 -3.96
N TRP A 108 1.19 4.20 -4.84
CA TRP A 108 1.12 5.60 -5.29
C TRP A 108 -0.04 5.90 -6.23
N ALA A 109 -0.45 4.94 -7.06
CA ALA A 109 -1.61 5.11 -7.93
C ALA A 109 -2.91 5.25 -7.13
N ALA A 110 -3.00 4.60 -5.96
CA ALA A 110 -4.10 4.81 -5.04
C ALA A 110 -4.06 6.21 -4.41
N CYS A 111 -2.91 6.63 -3.87
CA CYS A 111 -2.74 7.94 -3.26
C CYS A 111 -3.02 9.10 -4.23
N LEU A 112 -2.57 9.01 -5.49
CA LEU A 112 -2.73 10.06 -6.50
C LEU A 112 -4.16 10.21 -7.05
N ARG A 113 -5.03 9.22 -6.85
CA ARG A 113 -6.41 9.26 -7.32
C ARG A 113 -7.30 10.10 -6.38
N GLY A 114 -6.94 10.11 -5.09
CA GLY A 114 -7.83 10.52 -4.01
C GLY A 114 -8.86 9.43 -3.72
N THR A 115 -9.23 9.30 -2.44
CA THR A 115 -10.14 8.25 -1.92
C THR A 115 -11.55 8.32 -2.50
N ASP A 116 -12.02 9.50 -2.93
CA ASP A 116 -13.43 9.74 -3.29
C ASP A 116 -13.70 9.82 -4.80
N LYS A 117 -12.69 9.67 -5.65
CA LYS A 117 -12.88 9.89 -7.10
C LYS A 117 -13.03 8.57 -7.85
N PRO A 118 -14.15 8.36 -8.57
CA PRO A 118 -14.25 7.23 -9.48
C PRO A 118 -13.17 7.38 -10.56
N VAL A 119 -12.57 6.25 -10.96
CA VAL A 119 -11.49 6.18 -11.96
C VAL A 119 -11.78 7.00 -13.22
N ARG A 120 -13.04 7.03 -13.66
CA ARG A 120 -13.46 7.77 -14.87
C ARG A 120 -13.39 9.30 -14.72
N ALA A 121 -13.38 9.83 -13.50
CA ALA A 121 -13.31 11.27 -13.22
C ALA A 121 -11.88 11.78 -12.96
N ASP A 122 -10.90 10.88 -13.00
CA ASP A 122 -9.51 11.20 -12.70
C ASP A 122 -8.82 11.93 -13.86
N LYS A 123 -8.90 13.27 -13.86
CA LYS A 123 -8.31 14.11 -14.92
C LYS A 123 -6.78 13.93 -15.09
N GLY A 124 -6.09 13.34 -14.11
CA GLY A 124 -4.63 13.16 -14.11
C GLY A 124 -4.14 11.84 -14.70
N TRP A 125 -5.02 10.97 -15.20
CA TRP A 125 -4.65 9.60 -15.59
C TRP A 125 -3.53 9.52 -16.63
N PHE A 126 -3.52 10.44 -17.61
CA PHE A 126 -2.53 10.42 -18.70
C PHE A 126 -1.13 10.83 -18.21
N SER A 127 -1.03 11.76 -17.26
CA SER A 127 0.24 12.23 -16.69
C SER A 127 0.75 11.39 -15.53
N ARG A 128 -0.06 10.43 -15.04
CA ARG A 128 0.29 9.59 -13.88
C ARG A 128 1.61 8.83 -14.02
N PRO A 129 1.96 8.22 -15.17
CA PRO A 129 3.27 7.61 -15.33
C PRO A 129 4.43 8.58 -15.04
N PHE A 130 4.31 9.84 -15.48
CA PHE A 130 5.32 10.87 -15.22
C PHE A 130 5.38 11.26 -13.74
N GLN A 131 4.23 11.45 -13.07
CA GLN A 131 4.19 11.71 -11.63
C GLN A 131 4.84 10.59 -10.82
N LEU A 132 4.53 9.34 -11.15
CA LEU A 132 5.13 8.16 -10.53
C LEU A 132 6.65 8.10 -10.72
N SER A 133 7.14 8.50 -11.90
CA SER A 133 8.57 8.57 -12.16
C SER A 133 9.29 9.60 -11.28
N ARG A 134 8.64 10.75 -10.99
CA ARG A 134 9.17 11.78 -10.08
C ARG A 134 9.19 11.32 -8.64
N ILE A 135 8.15 10.62 -8.21
CA ILE A 135 8.11 10.00 -6.87
C ILE A 135 9.28 9.02 -6.74
N ARG A 136 9.45 8.11 -7.71
CA ARG A 136 10.58 7.17 -7.71
C ARG A 136 11.94 7.90 -7.68
N GLN A 137 12.11 8.92 -8.51
CA GLN A 137 13.35 9.71 -8.51
C GLN A 137 13.60 10.37 -7.15
N SER A 138 12.56 10.85 -6.47
CA SER A 138 12.66 11.44 -5.14
C SER A 138 13.14 10.42 -4.11
N TYR A 139 12.66 9.18 -4.17
CA TYR A 139 13.16 8.08 -3.34
C TYR A 139 14.64 7.77 -3.61
N VAL A 140 15.02 7.69 -4.89
CA VAL A 140 16.41 7.42 -5.28
C VAL A 140 17.34 8.55 -4.83
N SER A 141 16.91 9.81 -4.96
CA SER A 141 17.71 10.98 -4.53
C SER A 141 17.79 11.10 -3.01
N LEU A 142 16.73 10.71 -2.29
CA LEU A 142 16.70 10.77 -0.83
C LEU A 142 17.64 9.71 -0.22
N GLY A 143 17.70 8.50 -0.81
CA GLY A 143 18.59 7.42 -0.35
C GLY A 143 18.25 6.85 1.04
N ARG A 144 17.23 7.37 1.71
CA ARG A 144 16.70 6.93 3.01
C ARG A 144 15.16 6.81 2.96
N PRO A 145 14.51 6.11 3.92
CA PRO A 145 13.07 6.09 4.02
C PRO A 145 12.48 7.49 4.23
N LEU A 146 11.21 7.66 3.85
CA LEU A 146 10.50 8.91 4.10
C LEU A 146 10.20 9.09 5.59
N PRO A 147 9.99 10.33 6.07
CA PRO A 147 9.69 10.59 7.47
C PRO A 147 8.51 9.77 8.03
N THR A 148 7.41 9.68 7.28
CA THR A 148 6.27 8.86 7.70
C THR A 148 6.60 7.38 7.84
N ALA A 149 7.50 6.85 6.98
CA ALA A 149 7.98 5.48 7.03
C ALA A 149 8.92 5.24 8.23
N LEU A 150 9.80 6.20 8.53
CA LEU A 150 10.68 6.15 9.71
C LEU A 150 9.88 6.08 11.02
N ALA A 151 8.77 6.82 11.11
CA ALA A 151 7.87 6.75 12.25
C ALA A 151 7.23 5.36 12.39
N VAL A 152 6.88 4.70 11.28
CA VAL A 152 6.34 3.32 11.32
C VAL A 152 7.41 2.35 11.80
N GLU A 153 8.62 2.44 11.24
CA GLU A 153 9.75 1.60 11.66
C GLU A 153 10.06 1.78 13.15
N ALA A 154 9.98 3.02 13.66
CA ALA A 154 10.14 3.31 15.08
C ALA A 154 9.06 2.65 15.94
N ILE A 155 7.78 2.72 15.54
CA ILE A 155 6.67 2.10 16.29
C ILE A 155 6.75 0.57 16.25
N VAL A 156 7.05 -0.02 15.09
CA VAL A 156 7.22 -1.47 14.97
C VAL A 156 8.36 -1.94 15.88
N LYS A 157 9.53 -1.29 15.80
CA LYS A 157 10.68 -1.61 16.65
C LYS A 157 10.37 -1.43 18.14
N HIS A 158 9.66 -0.36 18.49
CA HIS A 158 9.31 -0.10 19.88
C HIS A 158 8.32 -1.14 20.41
N GLY A 159 7.35 -1.58 19.61
CA GLY A 159 6.41 -2.64 19.94
C GLY A 159 7.04 -4.02 20.10
N GLU A 160 8.08 -4.34 19.33
CA GLU A 160 8.87 -5.57 19.50
C GLU A 160 9.64 -5.61 20.82
N THR A 161 9.96 -4.44 21.38
CA THR A 161 10.68 -4.31 22.65
C THR A 161 9.78 -4.04 23.86
N ALA A 162 8.48 -3.82 23.64
CA ALA A 162 7.53 -3.57 24.71
C ALA A 162 7.24 -4.84 25.52
N VAL A 163 6.67 -4.68 26.72
CA VAL A 163 6.24 -5.81 27.58
C VAL A 163 4.72 -5.79 27.68
N PRO A 164 4.00 -6.84 27.22
CA PRO A 164 4.49 -7.96 26.41
C PRO A 164 4.93 -7.51 25.00
N PRO A 165 5.84 -8.23 24.33
CA PRO A 165 6.19 -7.95 22.95
C PRO A 165 5.10 -8.51 22.02
N PHE A 166 4.70 -7.71 21.02
CA PHE A 166 3.72 -8.13 20.03
C PHE A 166 4.28 -7.96 18.62
N PRO A 167 3.97 -8.88 17.68
CA PRO A 167 4.26 -8.64 16.28
C PRO A 167 3.38 -7.49 15.78
N VAL A 168 4.02 -6.43 15.29
CA VAL A 168 3.33 -5.27 14.71
C VAL A 168 3.50 -5.31 13.19
N LEU A 169 2.39 -5.49 12.49
CA LEU A 169 2.30 -5.30 11.05
C LEU A 169 1.78 -3.90 10.75
N TRP A 170 2.29 -3.30 9.69
CA TRP A 170 1.81 -2.01 9.21
C TRP A 170 1.01 -2.16 7.91
N ALA A 171 -0.09 -1.41 7.81
CA ALA A 171 -0.87 -1.28 6.60
C ALA A 171 -1.31 0.17 6.35
N HIS A 172 -1.43 0.54 5.08
CA HIS A 172 -2.03 1.80 4.66
C HIS A 172 -3.52 1.61 4.36
N PRO A 173 -4.43 2.46 4.86
CA PRO A 173 -5.89 2.21 4.79
C PRO A 173 -6.42 2.04 3.35
N TRP A 174 -5.78 2.71 2.38
CA TRP A 174 -6.27 2.81 1.00
C TRP A 174 -5.24 2.43 -0.06
N ALA A 175 -4.07 1.94 0.34
CA ALA A 175 -2.95 1.70 -0.58
C ALA A 175 -2.14 0.50 -0.09
N GLU A 176 -1.33 -0.10 -0.97
CA GLU A 176 -0.50 -1.25 -0.58
C GLU A 176 0.61 -0.85 0.40
N PRO A 177 0.94 -1.68 1.40
CA PRO A 177 0.24 -2.90 1.80
C PRO A 177 -1.12 -2.56 2.43
N THR A 178 -2.20 -3.17 1.93
CA THR A 178 -3.55 -2.88 2.42
C THR A 178 -3.86 -3.69 3.67
N PRO A 179 -4.83 -3.27 4.50
CA PRO A 179 -5.18 -3.97 5.73
C PRO A 179 -5.73 -5.37 5.46
N GLU A 180 -6.39 -5.57 4.31
CA GLU A 180 -6.89 -6.90 3.90
C GLU A 180 -5.74 -7.87 3.60
N ILE A 181 -4.67 -7.40 2.95
CA ILE A 181 -3.47 -8.20 2.71
C ILE A 181 -2.82 -8.53 4.06
N GLY A 182 -2.66 -7.54 4.94
CA GLY A 182 -2.09 -7.75 6.27
C GLY A 182 -2.87 -8.77 7.10
N LEU A 183 -4.20 -8.71 7.07
CA LEU A 183 -5.07 -9.68 7.73
C LEU A 183 -4.92 -11.09 7.15
N LEU A 184 -4.91 -11.22 5.82
CA LEU A 184 -4.73 -12.50 5.16
C LEU A 184 -3.35 -13.11 5.48
N THR A 185 -2.28 -12.30 5.40
CA THR A 185 -0.92 -12.72 5.74
C THR A 185 -0.82 -13.18 7.19
N ALA A 186 -1.32 -12.39 8.14
CA ALA A 186 -1.29 -12.77 9.56
C ALA A 186 -2.01 -14.10 9.81
N SER A 187 -3.15 -14.34 9.15
CA SER A 187 -3.88 -15.60 9.29
C SER A 187 -3.18 -16.79 8.63
N MET A 188 -2.62 -16.60 7.44
CA MET A 188 -1.82 -17.64 6.76
C MET A 188 -0.60 -18.03 7.60
N ASP A 189 -0.02 -17.07 8.30
CA ASP A 189 1.13 -17.25 9.19
C ASP A 189 0.73 -17.79 10.58
N GLY A 190 -0.56 -18.08 10.82
CA GLY A 190 -1.06 -18.80 12.00
C GLY A 190 -1.67 -17.94 13.10
N ALA A 191 -1.83 -16.63 12.91
CA ALA A 191 -2.41 -15.76 13.93
C ALA A 191 -3.87 -16.16 14.25
N THR A 192 -4.14 -16.40 15.53
CA THR A 192 -5.48 -16.72 16.04
C THR A 192 -6.29 -15.44 16.28
N ARG A 193 -5.61 -14.34 16.58
CA ARG A 193 -6.22 -13.02 16.79
C ARG A 193 -5.43 -11.91 16.08
N VAL A 194 -6.15 -11.00 15.43
CA VAL A 194 -5.60 -9.78 14.81
C VAL A 194 -6.30 -8.57 15.40
N LEU A 195 -5.54 -7.75 16.13
CA LEU A 195 -6.00 -6.45 16.61
C LEU A 195 -5.75 -5.40 15.52
N VAL A 196 -6.81 -4.85 14.95
CA VAL A 196 -6.70 -3.72 14.03
C VAL A 196 -6.65 -2.43 14.84
N GLN A 197 -5.53 -1.72 14.76
CA GLN A 197 -5.28 -0.48 15.49
C GLN A 197 -5.18 0.70 14.51
N PRO A 198 -6.25 1.49 14.33
CA PRO A 198 -6.18 2.74 13.58
C PRO A 198 -5.37 3.78 14.35
N VAL A 199 -4.52 4.53 13.65
CA VAL A 199 -3.78 5.67 14.21
C VAL A 199 -3.84 6.87 13.28
N ASP A 200 -4.18 8.02 13.84
CA ASP A 200 -4.28 9.33 13.16
C ASP A 200 -5.17 9.33 11.92
N LEU A 201 -6.11 8.38 11.82
CA LEU A 201 -7.09 8.36 10.74
C LEU A 201 -8.18 9.40 10.99
N ASP A 202 -8.73 9.96 9.91
CA ASP A 202 -9.90 10.82 10.02
C ASP A 202 -11.11 9.97 10.43
N PRO A 203 -11.96 10.44 11.37
CA PRO A 203 -13.16 9.71 11.78
C PRO A 203 -14.08 9.29 10.61
N SER A 204 -14.12 10.07 9.53
CA SER A 204 -14.89 9.76 8.32
C SER A 204 -14.35 8.55 7.53
N GLU A 205 -13.07 8.19 7.72
CA GLU A 205 -12.43 7.07 7.03
C GLU A 205 -12.59 5.73 7.78
N LEU A 206 -12.94 5.76 9.07
CA LEU A 206 -13.08 4.54 9.88
C LEU A 206 -14.24 3.65 9.42
N PRO A 207 -15.49 4.15 9.22
CA PRO A 207 -16.58 3.28 8.77
C PRO A 207 -16.34 2.56 7.43
N PRO A 208 -15.87 3.23 6.35
CA PRO A 208 -15.63 2.53 5.10
C PRO A 208 -14.44 1.58 5.16
N LEU A 209 -13.44 1.85 6.02
CA LEU A 209 -12.35 0.92 6.28
C LEU A 209 -12.83 -0.33 7.03
N GLN A 210 -13.63 -0.16 8.08
CA GLN A 210 -14.22 -1.26 8.84
C GLN A 210 -15.09 -2.15 7.94
N ALA A 211 -15.97 -1.54 7.13
CA ALA A 211 -16.81 -2.28 6.19
C ALA A 211 -16.01 -3.07 5.13
N ARG A 212 -14.80 -2.64 4.77
CA ARG A 212 -13.89 -3.40 3.89
C ARG A 212 -13.27 -4.58 4.62
N LEU A 213 -12.81 -4.39 5.85
CA LEU A 213 -12.19 -5.44 6.65
C LEU A 213 -13.21 -6.49 7.10
N ASP A 214 -14.46 -6.11 7.40
CA ASP A 214 -15.54 -7.06 7.68
C ASP A 214 -15.81 -7.99 6.50
N LYS A 215 -15.74 -7.47 5.27
CA LYS A 215 -15.83 -8.29 4.06
C LYS A 215 -14.62 -9.21 3.93
N ALA A 216 -13.41 -8.70 4.17
CA ALA A 216 -12.20 -9.51 4.12
C ALA A 216 -12.18 -10.62 5.17
N ARG A 217 -12.74 -10.38 6.37
CA ARG A 217 -12.85 -11.36 7.45
C ARG A 217 -13.52 -12.66 7.02
N THR A 218 -14.48 -12.60 6.08
CA THR A 218 -15.13 -13.80 5.54
C THR A 218 -14.15 -14.78 4.88
N ALA A 219 -13.03 -14.29 4.35
CA ALA A 219 -11.98 -15.13 3.76
C ALA A 219 -11.03 -15.75 4.81
N VAL A 220 -11.17 -15.37 6.09
CA VAL A 220 -10.20 -15.64 7.15
C VAL A 220 -10.90 -16.27 8.36
N ALA A 221 -11.63 -17.37 8.12
CA ALA A 221 -12.60 -17.95 9.05
C ALA A 221 -12.06 -18.41 10.43
N ARG A 222 -10.73 -18.52 10.60
CA ARG A 222 -10.08 -18.99 11.83
C ARG A 222 -9.42 -17.90 12.66
N THR A 223 -9.44 -16.65 12.21
CA THR A 223 -8.76 -15.54 12.89
C THR A 223 -9.79 -14.56 13.41
N GLU A 224 -9.76 -14.32 14.73
CA GLU A 224 -10.57 -13.31 15.37
C GLU A 224 -10.03 -11.92 14.99
N VAL A 225 -10.90 -11.05 14.47
CA VAL A 225 -10.53 -9.67 14.14
C VAL A 225 -11.15 -8.73 15.16
N VAL A 226 -10.30 -8.05 15.92
CA VAL A 226 -10.71 -7.12 16.97
C VAL A 226 -10.41 -5.71 16.50
N TRP A 227 -11.42 -4.84 16.53
CA TRP A 227 -11.28 -3.44 16.13
C TRP A 227 -11.03 -2.54 17.34
N ALA A 228 -9.89 -1.85 17.36
CA ALA A 228 -9.56 -0.89 18.42
C ALA A 228 -10.05 0.52 18.11
N ALA A 229 -10.13 1.36 19.15
CA ALA A 229 -10.38 2.78 18.99
C ALA A 229 -9.21 3.47 18.26
N ASN A 230 -9.52 4.47 17.44
CA ASN A 230 -8.52 5.25 16.72
C ASN A 230 -7.65 6.07 17.68
N ILE A 231 -6.34 5.91 17.63
CA ILE A 231 -5.38 6.65 18.46
C ILE A 231 -5.00 7.95 17.75
N GLN A 232 -5.18 9.08 18.43
CA GLN A 232 -4.77 10.41 17.94
C GLN A 232 -3.37 10.74 18.48
N ALA A 233 -2.32 10.23 17.85
CA ALA A 233 -0.93 10.44 18.21
C ALA A 233 -0.31 11.71 17.56
N GLY A 234 -0.91 12.21 16.48
CA GLY A 234 -0.44 13.37 15.73
C GLY A 234 0.79 13.10 14.86
N ILE A 235 1.11 11.83 14.58
CA ILE A 235 2.26 11.39 13.80
C ILE A 235 1.91 11.38 12.30
N TRP A 236 0.84 10.68 11.91
CA TRP A 236 0.46 10.46 10.50
C TRP A 236 -0.77 11.24 10.09
N THR A 237 -0.82 12.51 10.49
CA THR A 237 -1.93 13.37 10.11
C THR A 237 -2.10 13.40 8.59
N ASP A 238 -3.36 13.51 8.13
CA ASP A 238 -3.67 13.62 6.71
C ASP A 238 -2.94 14.80 6.05
N HIS A 239 -2.69 15.88 6.81
CA HIS A 239 -1.88 16.99 6.35
C HIS A 239 -0.42 16.58 6.07
N ALA A 240 0.24 15.88 6.99
CA ALA A 240 1.61 15.42 6.83
C ALA A 240 1.76 14.46 5.62
N ALA A 241 0.87 13.46 5.52
CA ALA A 241 0.87 12.52 4.40
C ALA A 241 0.64 13.22 3.05
N ARG A 242 -0.30 14.18 2.98
CA ARG A 242 -0.55 14.96 1.76
C ARG A 242 0.62 15.88 1.40
N ALA A 243 1.24 16.53 2.38
CA ALA A 243 2.39 17.40 2.17
C ALA A 243 3.57 16.61 1.61
N GLU A 244 3.84 15.43 2.17
CA GLU A 244 4.87 14.49 1.70
C GLU A 244 4.60 14.06 0.26
N LEU A 245 3.39 13.56 -0.04
CA LEU A 245 2.99 13.18 -1.41
C LEU A 245 3.12 14.34 -2.41
N GLN A 246 2.67 15.55 -2.06
CA GLN A 246 2.78 16.73 -2.93
C GLN A 246 4.23 17.10 -3.22
N GLY A 247 5.11 16.98 -2.22
CA GLY A 247 6.56 17.14 -2.38
C GLY A 247 7.10 16.16 -3.42
N LEU A 248 6.81 14.87 -3.26
CA LEU A 248 7.30 13.80 -4.14
C LEU A 248 6.79 13.94 -5.58
N VAL A 249 5.53 14.31 -5.78
CA VAL A 249 4.95 14.58 -7.12
C VAL A 249 5.64 15.76 -7.79
N ARG A 250 6.14 16.73 -7.00
CA ARG A 250 6.94 17.85 -7.47
C ARG A 250 8.44 17.52 -7.57
N GLY A 251 8.85 16.28 -7.32
CA GLY A 251 10.27 15.90 -7.31
C GLY A 251 11.06 16.58 -6.19
N ARG A 252 10.39 17.01 -5.12
CA ARG A 252 11.02 17.61 -3.94
C ARG A 252 11.07 16.56 -2.85
N VAL A 253 12.25 16.42 -2.26
CA VAL A 253 12.46 15.57 -1.10
C VAL A 253 11.95 16.32 0.15
N PRO A 254 11.17 15.68 1.04
CA PRO A 254 10.75 16.31 2.28
C PRO A 254 11.97 16.71 3.11
N SER A 255 12.07 18.00 3.45
CA SER A 255 13.20 18.53 4.22
C SER A 255 13.08 18.27 5.73
N GLN A 256 11.87 17.96 6.19
CA GLN A 256 11.54 17.90 7.61
C GLN A 256 11.49 16.45 8.08
N GLU A 257 12.30 16.10 9.06
CA GLU A 257 12.19 14.85 9.78
C GLU A 257 10.93 14.92 10.66
N LEU A 258 9.85 14.27 10.24
CA LEU A 258 8.89 13.72 11.20
C LEU A 258 9.58 12.53 11.88
N THR A 259 10.28 12.79 12.97
CA THR A 259 10.56 11.76 13.98
C THR A 259 9.41 11.77 14.97
N ALA A 260 8.71 10.64 15.10
CA ALA A 260 7.81 10.44 16.22
C ALA A 260 8.62 10.62 17.51
N ASP A 261 8.20 11.54 18.37
CA ASP A 261 8.84 11.69 19.67
C ASP A 261 8.51 10.49 20.57
N THR A 262 9.32 10.26 21.61
CA THR A 262 9.12 9.12 22.51
C THR A 262 7.74 9.11 23.16
N GLY A 263 7.16 10.28 23.45
CA GLY A 263 5.82 10.38 24.02
C GLY A 263 4.71 9.97 23.04
N GLN A 264 4.89 10.24 21.74
CA GLN A 264 3.98 9.78 20.69
C GLN A 264 4.07 8.26 20.50
N LEU A 265 5.27 7.69 20.56
CA LEU A 265 5.50 6.24 20.52
C LEU A 265 4.83 5.55 21.71
N ASP A 266 5.06 6.07 22.92
CA ASP A 266 4.49 5.55 24.16
C ASP A 266 2.96 5.60 24.12
N LYS A 267 2.39 6.73 23.64
CA LYS A 267 0.93 6.89 23.49
C LYS A 267 0.30 5.85 22.57
N VAL A 268 0.97 5.53 21.45
CA VAL A 268 0.49 4.46 20.54
C VAL A 268 0.52 3.11 21.24
N MET A 269 1.62 2.78 21.93
CA MET A 269 1.75 1.50 22.63
C MET A 269 0.82 1.36 23.83
N ASP A 270 0.58 2.44 24.57
CA ASP A 270 -0.39 2.48 25.67
C ASP A 270 -1.81 2.21 25.14
N GLY A 271 -2.18 2.81 24.01
CA GLY A 271 -3.45 2.55 23.34
C GLY A 271 -3.59 1.10 22.86
N VAL A 272 -2.53 0.53 22.27
CA VAL A 272 -2.48 -0.90 21.89
C VAL A 272 -2.65 -1.79 23.11
N ARG A 273 -1.92 -1.52 24.21
CA ARG A 273 -2.02 -2.30 25.46
C ARG A 273 -3.42 -2.23 26.07
N ALA A 274 -4.04 -1.05 26.08
CA ALA A 274 -5.41 -0.87 26.56
C ALA A 274 -6.43 -1.65 25.70
N ALA A 275 -6.27 -1.63 24.37
CA ALA A 275 -7.15 -2.36 23.46
C ALA A 275 -7.01 -3.88 23.61
N LEU A 276 -5.78 -4.38 23.83
CA LEU A 276 -5.54 -5.79 24.11
C LEU A 276 -6.16 -6.23 25.43
N ALA A 277 -6.03 -5.43 26.50
CA ALA A 277 -6.65 -5.71 27.79
C ALA A 277 -8.18 -5.78 27.69
N ALA A 278 -8.82 -4.79 27.04
CA ALA A 278 -10.26 -4.78 26.83
C ALA A 278 -10.76 -5.98 26.00
N SER A 279 -9.97 -6.43 25.03
CA SER A 279 -10.27 -7.62 24.24
C SER A 279 -10.16 -8.92 25.05
N ALA A 280 -9.21 -9.01 25.97
CA ALA A 280 -9.07 -10.16 26.87
C ALA A 280 -10.26 -10.27 27.83
N ASP A 281 -10.71 -9.15 28.39
CA ASP A 281 -11.87 -9.11 29.30
C ASP A 281 -13.16 -9.52 28.59
N SER A 282 -13.36 -9.08 27.34
CA SER A 282 -14.51 -9.47 26.54
C SER A 282 -14.51 -10.97 26.21
N ALA A 283 -13.34 -11.57 25.94
CA ALA A 283 -13.22 -13.01 25.71
C ALA A 283 -13.50 -13.83 26.99
N ALA A 284 -13.01 -13.37 28.14
CA ALA A 284 -13.24 -14.03 29.43
C ALA A 284 -14.73 -14.06 29.83
N GLN A 285 -15.48 -12.98 29.55
CA GLN A 285 -16.92 -12.93 29.81
C GLN A 285 -17.74 -13.89 28.92
N VAL A 286 -17.29 -14.14 27.68
CA VAL A 286 -17.94 -15.09 26.76
C VAL A 286 -17.66 -16.54 27.18
N THR A 287 -16.50 -16.85 27.74
CA THR A 287 -16.20 -18.20 28.26
C THR A 287 -16.80 -18.48 29.65
N GLY A 288 -17.02 -17.46 30.47
CA GLY A 288 -17.60 -17.60 31.82
C GLY A 288 -19.12 -17.78 31.86
N SER A 289 -19.80 -17.79 30.71
CA SER A 289 -21.27 -17.84 30.60
C SER A 289 -21.81 -19.19 30.10
N VAL A 290 -20.99 -20.25 30.10
CA VAL A 290 -21.48 -21.63 29.89
C VAL A 290 -21.92 -22.22 31.25
N PRO A 291 -23.23 -22.36 31.54
CA PRO A 291 -23.66 -23.13 32.69
C PRO A 291 -23.25 -24.59 32.50
N SER A 292 -22.58 -25.17 33.50
CA SER A 292 -22.26 -26.59 33.54
C SER A 292 -23.55 -27.42 33.41
N PRO A 293 -23.65 -28.37 32.46
CA PRO A 293 -24.78 -29.28 32.39
C PRO A 293 -24.58 -30.41 33.40
N GLU A 294 -24.60 -30.08 34.69
CA GLU A 294 -24.49 -31.09 35.75
C GLU A 294 -25.24 -30.63 37.00
N SER A 295 -26.57 -30.73 36.97
CA SER A 295 -27.43 -30.88 38.16
C SER A 295 -28.91 -30.90 37.78
N ALA A 296 -29.28 -31.76 36.82
CA ALA A 296 -30.68 -32.11 36.59
C ALA A 296 -30.82 -33.63 36.49
N SER A 297 -30.47 -34.33 37.58
CA SER A 297 -31.05 -35.64 37.83
C SER A 297 -31.15 -35.88 39.34
N LEU A 298 -32.32 -36.40 39.73
CA LEU A 298 -32.70 -36.97 41.02
C LEU A 298 -33.20 -35.99 42.09
N SER A 299 -34.50 -35.68 42.01
CA SER A 299 -35.43 -35.74 43.16
C SER A 299 -36.87 -35.65 42.65
N GLY A 300 -37.68 -36.68 42.94
CA GLY A 300 -39.14 -36.71 42.73
C GLY A 300 -39.62 -37.88 41.90
#